data_AF-A0A1S3YE25-F1
#
_entry.id   AF-A0A1S3YE25-F1
#
_cell.length_a   1.000
_cell.length_b   1.000
_cell.length_c   1.000
_cell.angle_alpha   90.00
_cell.angle_beta   90.00
_cell.angle_gamma   90.00
#
_symmetry.space_group_name_H-M   'P 1'
#
loop_
_entity.id
_entity.type
_entity.pdbx_description
1 polymer ?
#
loop_
_entity_poly.entity_id
_entity_poly.type
_entity_poly.pdbx_seq_one_letter_code
_entity_poly.pdbx_strand_id
1 'polypeptide(L)'
;PGCSSLGGGAFGELGPFRVNKDGSLNMNQFSWISEANIIFLESPAGVGFSYTNTSVDYNFSGDRTTAIDSYTFLVNWLERFPEYKTRDFYLTGESYAGHYVPQLAQLILLHNNYSNQTIINLKGITIGNAYVDFEANMKGTTEYYWSHALISDELYNKIISSCNFSSPSSASKKCNDYLDQIDKEIGNIFLYNIYAPLCPNGSPSSTSVSSVI
;
A
#
# COMPACT_ATOMS: atom_id res chain seq x y z
N PRO A 1 -5.18 -3.71 -2.58
CA PRO A 1 -5.37 -4.52 -1.35
C PRO A 1 -4.78 -5.92 -1.56
N GLY A 2 -4.32 -6.60 -0.50
CA GLY A 2 -3.87 -8.00 -0.58
C GLY A 2 -2.36 -8.24 -0.79
N CYS A 3 -1.54 -7.20 -0.80
CA CYS A 3 -0.07 -7.35 -0.88
C CYS A 3 0.53 -7.60 0.52
N SER A 4 1.60 -8.40 0.58
CA SER A 4 2.28 -8.74 1.83
C SER A 4 3.21 -7.64 2.34
N SER A 5 3.03 -7.24 3.59
CA SER A 5 3.93 -6.34 4.31
C SER A 5 5.30 -6.97 4.59
N LEU A 6 5.40 -8.29 4.64
CA LEU A 6 6.67 -8.99 4.80
C LEU A 6 7.46 -8.98 3.48
N GLY A 7 6.80 -9.34 2.38
CA GLY A 7 7.41 -9.37 1.05
C GLY A 7 7.81 -7.97 0.57
N GLY A 8 6.86 -7.04 0.49
CA GLY A 8 7.10 -5.66 0.06
C GLY A 8 7.87 -4.87 1.12
N GLY A 9 7.26 -4.69 2.29
CA GLY A 9 7.82 -3.85 3.35
C GLY A 9 9.14 -4.36 3.93
N ALA A 10 9.16 -5.58 4.45
CA ALA A 10 10.36 -6.07 5.17
C ALA A 10 11.52 -6.39 4.23
N PHE A 11 11.27 -7.15 3.17
CA PHE A 11 12.33 -7.61 2.27
C PHE A 11 12.56 -6.71 1.05
N GLY A 12 11.54 -5.98 0.60
CA GLY A 12 11.63 -5.08 -0.55
C GLY A 12 11.98 -3.62 -0.20
N GLU A 13 11.61 -3.14 0.99
CA GLU A 13 11.64 -1.70 1.29
C GLU A 13 12.42 -1.31 2.56
N LEU A 14 11.87 -1.44 3.77
CA LEU A 14 12.42 -0.79 4.97
C LEU A 14 12.93 -1.75 6.05
N GLY A 15 12.75 -3.06 5.87
CA GLY A 15 13.25 -4.06 6.81
C GLY A 15 14.78 -4.25 6.78
N PRO A 16 15.30 -5.07 7.70
CA PRO A 16 16.74 -5.19 7.94
C PRO A 16 17.52 -5.91 6.85
N PHE A 17 16.84 -6.68 6.00
CA PHE A 17 17.48 -7.51 5.00
C PHE A 17 16.90 -7.30 3.60
N ARG A 18 17.76 -7.45 2.61
CA ARG A 18 17.41 -7.62 1.19
C ARG A 18 17.64 -9.06 0.78
N VAL A 19 16.75 -9.57 -0.06
CA VAL A 19 16.90 -10.90 -0.68
C VAL A 19 17.73 -10.74 -1.95
N ASN A 20 18.87 -11.40 -2.00
CA ASN A 20 19.73 -11.47 -3.19
C ASN A 20 19.14 -12.40 -4.25
N LYS A 21 19.68 -12.35 -5.48
CA LYS A 21 19.23 -13.19 -6.60
C LYS A 21 19.32 -14.69 -6.33
N ASP A 22 20.24 -15.12 -5.47
CA ASP A 22 20.45 -16.50 -5.06
C ASP A 22 19.61 -16.91 -3.82
N GLY A 23 18.78 -16.01 -3.31
CA GLY A 23 17.96 -16.21 -2.12
C GLY A 23 18.70 -15.95 -0.79
N SER A 24 19.98 -15.60 -0.81
CA SER A 24 20.71 -15.20 0.39
C SER A 24 20.27 -13.81 0.89
N LEU A 25 20.57 -13.49 2.15
CA LEU A 25 20.21 -12.21 2.77
C LEU A 25 21.42 -11.27 2.85
N ASN A 26 21.20 -10.01 2.47
CA ASN A 26 22.15 -8.91 2.68
C ASN A 26 21.55 -7.89 3.66
N MET A 27 22.36 -7.30 4.54
CA MET A 27 21.93 -6.25 5.46
C MET A 27 21.55 -4.97 4.69
N ASN A 28 20.37 -4.43 5.00
CA ASN A 28 19.94 -3.11 4.54
C ASN A 28 20.51 -2.02 5.46
N GLN A 29 21.49 -1.26 4.96
CA GLN A 29 22.13 -0.17 5.72
C GLN A 29 21.17 0.99 6.04
N PHE A 30 20.06 1.11 5.32
CA PHE A 30 19.05 2.15 5.51
C PHE A 30 17.76 1.60 6.13
N SER A 31 17.85 0.49 6.86
CA SER A 31 16.67 -0.09 7.49
C SER A 31 16.12 0.82 8.59
N TRP A 32 14.81 0.97 8.60
CA TRP A 32 14.12 1.73 9.65
C TRP A 32 14.20 1.05 11.02
N ILE A 33 14.56 -0.24 11.09
CA ILE A 33 14.72 -0.92 12.38
C ILE A 33 15.91 -0.39 13.19
N SER A 34 16.79 0.41 12.57
CA SER A 34 17.88 1.10 13.26
C SER A 34 17.37 2.18 14.23
N GLU A 35 16.19 2.75 13.97
CA GLU A 35 15.60 3.85 14.73
C GLU A 35 14.31 3.46 15.47
N ALA A 36 13.68 2.33 15.12
CA ALA A 36 12.40 1.91 15.68
C ALA A 36 12.25 0.37 15.81
N ASN A 37 11.32 -0.06 16.65
CA ASN A 37 10.84 -1.45 16.65
C ASN A 37 9.70 -1.56 15.64
N ILE A 38 9.83 -2.42 14.64
CA ILE A 38 8.90 -2.47 13.51
C ILE A 38 8.20 -3.82 13.47
N ILE A 39 6.87 -3.78 13.33
CA ILE A 39 6.01 -4.95 13.14
C ILE A 39 5.54 -4.94 11.69
N PHE A 40 5.89 -5.97 10.93
CA PHE A 40 5.34 -6.20 9.60
C PHE A 40 4.14 -7.15 9.73
N LEU A 41 2.94 -6.61 9.53
CA LEU A 41 1.69 -7.38 9.62
C LEU A 41 1.21 -7.77 8.22
N GLU A 42 1.13 -9.06 7.93
CA GLU A 42 0.44 -9.56 6.74
C GLU A 42 -1.07 -9.59 7.00
N SER A 43 -1.83 -8.74 6.30
CA SER A 43 -3.27 -8.55 6.52
C SER A 43 -3.95 -8.13 5.22
N PRO A 44 -5.21 -8.55 4.96
CA PRO A 44 -6.06 -9.42 5.79
C PRO A 44 -5.67 -10.91 5.72
N ALA A 45 -6.46 -11.78 6.33
CA ALA A 45 -6.33 -13.23 6.17
C ALA A 45 -6.35 -13.61 4.68
N GLY A 46 -5.42 -14.47 4.26
CA GLY A 46 -5.17 -14.82 2.86
C GLY A 46 -3.94 -14.13 2.26
N VAL A 47 -3.40 -13.12 2.92
CA VAL A 47 -2.16 -12.45 2.51
C VAL A 47 -0.95 -13.16 3.11
N GLY A 48 -0.07 -13.65 2.22
CA GLY A 48 1.20 -14.28 2.63
C GLY A 48 0.98 -15.50 3.52
N PHE A 49 1.46 -15.44 4.76
CA PHE A 49 1.29 -16.52 5.75
C PHE A 49 0.04 -16.37 6.62
N SER A 50 -0.69 -15.25 6.54
CA SER A 50 -1.95 -15.08 7.25
C SER A 50 -3.05 -15.92 6.60
N TYR A 51 -3.79 -16.68 7.39
CA TYR A 51 -4.83 -17.59 6.89
C TYR A 51 -6.05 -17.62 7.81
N THR A 52 -7.14 -18.18 7.29
CA THR A 52 -8.36 -18.51 8.03
C THR A 52 -8.74 -19.96 7.76
N ASN A 53 -9.30 -20.63 8.77
CA ASN A 53 -9.85 -21.98 8.65
C ASN A 53 -11.21 -22.00 7.94
N THR A 54 -11.87 -20.85 7.80
CA THR A 54 -13.16 -20.70 7.15
C THR A 54 -12.95 -20.06 5.78
N SER A 55 -12.94 -20.88 4.73
CA SER A 55 -12.65 -20.42 3.35
C SER A 55 -13.56 -19.29 2.84
N VAL A 56 -14.77 -19.19 3.39
CA VAL A 56 -15.75 -18.17 3.04
C VAL A 56 -15.29 -16.76 3.46
N ASP A 57 -14.44 -16.62 4.48
CA ASP A 57 -13.93 -15.34 4.97
C ASP A 57 -13.10 -14.60 3.91
N TYR A 58 -12.46 -15.32 2.98
CA TYR A 58 -11.71 -14.71 1.87
C TYR A 58 -12.62 -13.86 0.96
N ASN A 59 -13.92 -14.18 0.88
CA ASN A 59 -14.88 -13.43 0.07
C ASN A 59 -15.46 -12.20 0.80
N PHE A 60 -15.27 -12.11 2.12
CA PHE A 60 -15.83 -11.07 2.98
C PHE A 60 -14.76 -10.12 3.56
N SER A 61 -13.52 -10.27 3.10
CA SER A 61 -12.44 -9.34 3.41
C SER A 61 -12.73 -7.96 2.81
N GLY A 62 -12.66 -6.93 3.63
CA GLY A 62 -12.87 -5.54 3.25
C GLY A 62 -12.29 -4.59 4.29
N ASP A 63 -12.38 -3.29 4.03
CA ASP A 63 -11.77 -2.25 4.86
C ASP A 63 -12.14 -2.39 6.35
N ARG A 64 -13.43 -2.53 6.65
CA ARG A 64 -13.94 -2.66 8.03
C ARG A 64 -13.45 -3.92 8.73
N THR A 65 -13.54 -5.08 8.09
CA THR A 65 -13.12 -6.36 8.68
C THR A 65 -11.61 -6.37 8.90
N THR A 66 -10.84 -5.87 7.93
CA THR A 66 -9.39 -5.72 8.03
C THR A 66 -8.98 -4.83 9.21
N ALA A 67 -9.67 -3.71 9.44
CA ALA A 67 -9.41 -2.84 10.59
C ALA A 67 -9.69 -3.53 11.93
N ILE A 68 -10.82 -4.24 12.05
CA ILE A 68 -11.20 -5.00 13.26
C ILE A 68 -10.19 -6.10 13.56
N ASP A 69 -9.80 -6.88 12.56
CA ASP A 69 -8.87 -8.00 12.73
C ASP A 69 -7.46 -7.49 13.07
N SER A 70 -7.02 -6.40 12.43
CA SER A 70 -5.73 -5.77 12.72
C SER A 70 -5.69 -5.16 14.12
N TYR A 71 -6.79 -4.55 14.59
CA TYR A 71 -6.92 -4.09 15.97
C TYR A 71 -6.85 -5.26 16.96
N THR A 72 -7.58 -6.34 16.68
CA THR A 72 -7.58 -7.57 17.49
C THR A 72 -6.18 -8.18 17.56
N PHE A 73 -5.45 -8.19 16.44
CA PHE A 73 -4.03 -8.58 16.41
C PHE A 73 -3.20 -7.70 17.36
N LEU A 74 -3.31 -6.37 17.29
CA LEU A 74 -2.51 -5.46 18.11
C LEU A 74 -2.76 -5.64 19.61
N VAL A 75 -4.02 -5.78 20.02
CA VAL A 75 -4.37 -6.05 21.43
C VAL A 75 -3.73 -7.36 21.89
N ASN A 76 -3.92 -8.45 21.13
CA ASN A 76 -3.35 -9.75 21.48
C ASN A 76 -1.82 -9.75 21.43
N TRP A 77 -1.22 -9.01 20.51
CA TRP A 77 0.23 -8.84 20.42
C TRP A 77 0.77 -8.12 21.66
N LEU A 78 0.12 -7.06 22.13
CA LEU A 78 0.49 -6.37 23.36
C LEU A 78 0.28 -7.20 24.63
N GLU A 79 -0.69 -8.11 24.65
CA GLU A 79 -0.81 -9.09 25.74
C GLU A 79 0.33 -10.12 25.73
N ARG A 80 0.80 -10.51 24.54
CA ARG A 80 1.96 -11.40 24.38
C ARG A 80 3.28 -10.71 24.69
N PHE A 81 3.42 -9.43 24.35
CA PHE A 81 4.62 -8.60 24.52
C PHE A 81 4.33 -7.40 25.41
N PRO A 82 4.05 -7.63 26.71
CA PRO A 82 3.59 -6.59 27.64
C PRO A 82 4.59 -5.44 27.83
N GLU A 83 5.88 -5.68 27.59
CA GLU A 83 6.94 -4.67 27.66
C GLU A 83 6.77 -3.53 26.62
N TYR A 84 5.90 -3.70 25.63
CA TYR A 84 5.59 -2.67 24.63
C TYR A 84 4.36 -1.81 24.96
N LYS A 85 3.54 -2.15 25.97
CA LYS A 85 2.24 -1.49 26.24
C LYS A 85 2.33 0.02 26.48
N THR A 86 3.44 0.52 27.00
CA THR A 86 3.61 1.95 27.30
C THR A 86 4.35 2.72 26.21
N ARG A 87 4.87 2.03 25.19
CA ARG A 87 5.70 2.65 24.16
C ARG A 87 4.87 3.52 23.23
N ASP A 88 5.50 4.56 22.71
CA ASP A 88 4.93 5.33 21.61
C ASP A 88 4.71 4.43 20.41
N PHE A 89 3.49 4.47 19.89
CA PHE A 89 3.05 3.60 18.80
C PHE A 89 2.68 4.45 17.59
N TYR A 90 3.14 4.04 16.41
CA TYR A 90 2.87 4.71 15.14
C TYR A 90 2.35 3.69 14.14
N LEU A 91 1.39 4.09 13.33
CA LEU A 91 0.92 3.26 12.21
C LEU A 91 1.49 3.80 10.91
N THR A 92 2.08 2.92 10.11
CA THR A 92 2.67 3.28 8.81
C THR A 92 2.17 2.35 7.72
N GLY A 93 2.01 2.85 6.49
CA GLY A 93 1.63 2.02 5.36
C GLY A 93 1.79 2.71 4.02
N GLU A 94 1.68 1.93 2.93
CA GLU A 94 1.82 2.39 1.55
C GLU A 94 0.58 2.05 0.71
N SER A 95 0.33 2.83 -0.36
CA SER A 95 -0.65 2.50 -1.39
C SER A 95 -2.07 2.38 -0.81
N TYR A 96 -2.72 1.22 -0.93
CA TYR A 96 -4.05 0.99 -0.37
C TYR A 96 -4.08 1.04 1.17
N ALA A 97 -2.93 1.02 1.85
CA ALA A 97 -2.87 1.29 3.29
C ALA A 97 -3.28 2.73 3.64
N GLY A 98 -3.44 3.64 2.66
CA GLY A 98 -4.17 4.90 2.83
C GLY A 98 -5.61 4.71 3.34
N HIS A 99 -6.22 3.55 3.11
CA HIS A 99 -7.47 3.13 3.74
C HIS A 99 -7.22 2.46 5.10
N TYR A 100 -6.28 1.51 5.17
CA TYR A 100 -6.09 0.68 6.36
C TYR A 100 -5.58 1.46 7.57
N VAL A 101 -4.57 2.31 7.38
CA VAL A 101 -3.88 3.01 8.47
C VAL A 101 -4.82 4.00 9.18
N PRO A 102 -5.53 4.91 8.49
CA PRO A 102 -6.45 5.84 9.15
C PRO A 102 -7.64 5.13 9.81
N GLN A 103 -8.19 4.09 9.19
CA GLN A 103 -9.32 3.34 9.77
C GLN A 103 -8.92 2.57 11.02
N LEU A 104 -7.74 1.94 11.03
CA LEU A 104 -7.19 1.29 12.22
C LEU A 104 -6.87 2.31 13.31
N ALA A 105 -6.27 3.45 12.96
CA ALA A 105 -6.00 4.54 13.90
C ALA A 105 -7.28 5.04 14.57
N GLN A 106 -8.33 5.27 13.79
CA GLN A 106 -9.65 5.65 14.31
C GLN A 106 -10.19 4.59 15.27
N LEU A 107 -10.10 3.30 14.91
CA LEU A 107 -10.59 2.20 15.74
C LEU A 107 -9.84 2.12 17.08
N ILE A 108 -8.51 2.34 17.07
CA ILE A 108 -7.68 2.41 18.28
C ILE A 108 -8.14 3.57 19.17
N LEU A 109 -8.29 4.77 18.62
CA LEU A 109 -8.72 5.95 19.40
C LEU A 109 -10.10 5.76 20.01
N LEU A 110 -11.03 5.14 19.28
CA LEU A 110 -12.35 4.78 19.81
C LEU A 110 -12.25 3.79 20.96
N HIS A 111 -11.42 2.74 20.83
CA HIS A 111 -11.32 1.72 21.87
C HIS A 111 -10.56 2.16 23.11
N ASN A 112 -9.58 3.05 22.96
CA ASN A 112 -8.86 3.64 24.09
C ASN A 112 -9.78 4.44 25.04
N ASN A 113 -10.97 4.84 24.59
CA ASN A 113 -11.96 5.53 25.44
C ASN A 113 -12.80 4.59 26.31
N TYR A 114 -12.75 3.27 26.09
CA TYR A 114 -13.47 2.30 26.92
C TYR A 114 -12.65 1.95 28.18
N SER A 115 -13.34 1.74 29.30
CA SER A 115 -12.71 1.29 30.54
C SER A 115 -12.23 -0.16 30.43
N ASN A 116 -11.16 -0.49 31.15
CA ASN A 116 -10.59 -1.84 31.26
C ASN A 116 -10.15 -2.47 29.92
N GLN A 117 -9.76 -1.68 28.93
CA GLN A 117 -9.18 -2.15 27.67
C GLN A 117 -7.66 -1.91 27.62
N THR A 118 -6.96 -2.70 26.82
CA THR A 118 -5.53 -2.49 26.54
C THR A 118 -5.37 -1.19 25.76
N ILE A 119 -4.72 -0.20 26.40
CA ILE A 119 -4.47 1.11 25.79
C ILE A 119 -3.29 1.00 24.82
N ILE A 120 -3.50 1.41 23.57
CA ILE A 120 -2.44 1.57 22.58
C ILE A 120 -2.07 3.06 22.54
N ASN A 121 -0.84 3.41 22.94
CA ASN A 121 -0.34 4.79 23.00
C ASN A 121 0.00 5.33 21.59
N LEU A 122 -1.03 5.46 20.74
CA LEU A 122 -0.93 5.94 19.36
C LEU A 122 -0.52 7.43 19.34
N LYS A 123 0.61 7.72 18.71
CA LYS A 123 1.16 9.07 18.58
C LYS A 123 0.99 9.69 17.21
N GLY A 124 0.89 8.87 16.17
CA GLY A 124 0.73 9.37 14.80
C GLY A 124 0.58 8.27 13.77
N ILE A 125 0.29 8.72 12.56
CA ILE A 125 0.21 7.88 11.38
C ILE A 125 1.08 8.45 10.26
N THR A 126 1.61 7.58 9.39
CA THR A 126 2.34 7.99 8.19
C THR A 126 1.88 7.12 7.02
N ILE A 127 1.58 7.73 5.87
CA ILE A 127 1.12 6.99 4.69
C ILE A 127 1.92 7.44 3.46
N GLY A 128 2.51 6.48 2.74
CA GLY A 128 3.33 6.70 1.54
C GLY A 128 2.55 6.38 0.26
N ASN A 129 2.65 7.25 -0.76
CA ASN A 129 2.02 7.06 -2.08
C ASN A 129 0.58 6.53 -2.00
N ALA A 130 -0.19 7.11 -1.08
CA ALA A 130 -1.38 6.47 -0.54
C ALA A 130 -2.63 6.78 -1.37
N TYR A 131 -3.49 5.78 -1.49
CA TYR A 131 -4.84 5.95 -1.98
C TYR A 131 -5.74 6.42 -0.82
N VAL A 132 -6.17 7.68 -0.88
CA VAL A 132 -6.89 8.36 0.24
C VAL A 132 -8.29 8.78 -0.17
N ASP A 133 -8.41 9.40 -1.34
CA ASP A 133 -9.67 9.87 -1.89
C ASP A 133 -9.74 9.51 -3.37
N PHE A 134 -10.87 8.92 -3.78
CA PHE A 134 -11.05 8.44 -5.14
C PHE A 134 -10.93 9.58 -6.16
N GLU A 135 -11.62 10.69 -5.91
CA GLU A 135 -11.70 11.79 -6.86
C GLU A 135 -10.35 12.47 -7.04
N ALA A 136 -9.68 12.81 -5.93
CA ALA A 136 -8.36 13.41 -5.94
C ALA A 136 -7.34 12.48 -6.61
N ASN A 137 -7.38 11.18 -6.33
CA ASN A 137 -6.48 10.22 -6.95
C ASN A 137 -6.69 10.13 -8.47
N MET A 138 -7.94 10.07 -8.95
CA MET A 138 -8.23 9.97 -10.38
C MET A 138 -7.84 11.23 -11.15
N LYS A 139 -8.16 12.41 -10.59
CA LYS A 139 -7.75 13.69 -11.18
C LYS A 139 -6.22 13.82 -11.20
N GLY A 140 -5.57 13.58 -10.07
CA GLY A 140 -4.11 13.68 -9.94
C GLY A 140 -3.37 12.68 -10.83
N THR A 141 -3.87 11.44 -10.96
CA THR A 141 -3.29 10.44 -11.86
C THR A 141 -3.39 10.86 -13.32
N THR A 142 -4.55 11.38 -13.74
CA THR A 142 -4.76 11.86 -15.11
C THR A 142 -3.82 13.03 -15.44
N GLU A 143 -3.70 13.99 -14.52
CA GLU A 143 -2.79 15.13 -14.66
C GLU A 143 -1.32 14.72 -14.62
N TYR A 144 -0.96 13.75 -13.78
CA TYR A 144 0.39 13.18 -13.73
C TYR A 144 0.78 12.56 -15.07
N TYR A 145 -0.08 11.73 -15.66
CA TYR A 145 0.19 11.12 -16.96
C TYR A 145 0.37 12.16 -18.07
N TRP A 146 -0.48 13.19 -18.10
CA TRP A 146 -0.37 14.26 -19.09
C TRP A 146 0.92 15.08 -18.90
N SER A 147 1.19 15.55 -17.68
CA SER A 147 2.38 16.36 -17.37
C SER A 147 3.71 15.63 -17.58
N HIS A 148 3.70 14.29 -17.60
CA HIS A 148 4.88 13.45 -17.87
C HIS A 148 4.92 12.94 -19.32
N ALA A 149 4.12 13.52 -20.22
CA ALA A 149 4.06 13.16 -21.64
C ALA A 149 3.73 11.67 -21.89
N LEU A 150 2.98 11.05 -20.99
CA LEU A 150 2.51 9.67 -21.12
C LEU A 150 1.16 9.58 -21.85
N ILE A 151 0.40 10.67 -21.87
CA ILE A 151 -0.81 10.82 -22.67
C ILE A 151 -0.81 12.15 -23.44
N SER A 152 -1.53 12.19 -24.55
CA SER A 152 -1.66 13.33 -25.43
C SER A 152 -2.53 14.46 -24.85
N ASP A 153 -2.29 15.70 -25.29
CA ASP A 153 -3.15 16.85 -24.97
C ASP A 153 -4.61 16.59 -25.37
N GLU A 154 -4.82 15.90 -26.49
CA GLU A 154 -6.16 15.57 -26.98
C GLU A 154 -6.90 14.62 -26.02
N LEU A 155 -6.23 13.54 -25.59
CA LEU A 155 -6.82 12.58 -24.65
C LEU A 155 -7.07 13.21 -23.28
N TYR A 156 -6.11 13.98 -22.76
CA TYR A 156 -6.26 14.70 -21.50
C TYR A 156 -7.49 15.64 -21.52
N ASN A 157 -7.61 16.48 -22.56
CA ASN A 157 -8.73 17.41 -22.69
C ASN A 157 -10.08 16.68 -22.81
N LYS A 158 -10.14 15.53 -23.51
CA LYS A 158 -11.34 14.68 -23.59
C LYS A 158 -11.75 14.13 -22.23
N ILE A 159 -10.79 13.64 -21.43
CA ILE A 159 -11.05 13.11 -20.10
C ILE A 159 -11.57 14.22 -19.18
N ILE A 160 -10.86 15.34 -19.05
CA ILE A 160 -11.23 16.42 -18.13
C ILE A 160 -12.59 17.04 -18.48
N SER A 161 -12.95 17.11 -19.76
CA SER A 161 -14.25 17.64 -20.20
C SER A 161 -15.42 16.66 -20.10
N SER A 162 -15.16 15.35 -20.14
CA SER A 162 -16.21 14.32 -20.24
C SER A 162 -16.40 13.48 -18.98
N CYS A 163 -15.41 13.45 -18.08
CA CYS A 163 -15.43 12.65 -16.86
C CYS A 163 -15.82 13.49 -15.64
N ASN A 164 -16.83 13.01 -14.89
CA ASN A 164 -17.12 13.50 -13.55
C ASN A 164 -16.53 12.53 -12.51
N PHE A 165 -15.35 12.87 -11.98
CA PHE A 165 -14.63 12.04 -11.03
C PHE A 165 -15.29 11.94 -9.65
N SER A 166 -16.22 12.84 -9.31
CA SER A 166 -16.96 12.80 -8.04
C SER A 166 -18.02 11.71 -7.98
N SER A 167 -18.34 11.05 -9.11
CA SER A 167 -19.41 10.05 -9.17
C SER A 167 -19.02 8.85 -10.06
N PRO A 168 -18.02 8.05 -9.64
CA PRO A 168 -17.46 6.98 -10.47
C PRO A 168 -18.45 5.89 -10.86
N SER A 169 -19.41 5.56 -9.98
CA SER A 169 -20.48 4.60 -10.27
C SER A 169 -21.42 5.06 -11.39
N SER A 170 -21.35 6.35 -11.78
CA SER A 170 -22.13 6.96 -12.87
C SER A 170 -21.27 7.41 -14.04
N ALA A 171 -20.02 6.94 -14.14
CA ALA A 171 -19.14 7.29 -15.23
C ALA A 171 -19.82 7.00 -16.58
N SER A 172 -19.86 8.02 -17.46
CA SER A 172 -20.47 7.87 -18.77
C SER A 172 -19.67 6.89 -19.62
N LYS A 173 -20.33 6.21 -20.57
CA LYS A 173 -19.64 5.34 -21.53
C LYS A 173 -18.46 6.05 -22.21
N LYS A 174 -18.65 7.32 -22.61
CA LYS A 174 -17.57 8.14 -23.20
C LYS A 174 -16.39 8.32 -22.26
N CYS A 175 -16.64 8.59 -20.97
CA CYS A 175 -15.57 8.71 -19.99
C CYS A 175 -14.77 7.41 -19.88
N ASN A 176 -15.45 6.26 -19.76
CA ASN A 176 -14.79 4.96 -19.70
C ASN A 176 -13.99 4.68 -20.99
N ASP A 177 -14.58 4.95 -22.16
CA ASP A 177 -13.88 4.79 -23.45
C ASP A 177 -12.60 5.64 -23.54
N TYR A 178 -12.54 6.82 -22.89
CA TYR A 178 -11.34 7.64 -22.81
C TYR A 178 -10.35 7.15 -21.76
N LEU A 179 -10.81 6.73 -20.58
CA LEU A 179 -9.95 6.14 -19.55
C LEU A 179 -9.26 4.86 -20.08
N ASP A 180 -9.97 4.03 -20.85
CA ASP A 180 -9.43 2.83 -21.50
C ASP A 180 -8.38 3.13 -22.59
N GLN A 181 -8.28 4.38 -23.06
CA GLN A 181 -7.25 4.79 -24.01
C GLN A 181 -5.93 5.15 -23.32
N ILE A 182 -5.94 5.47 -22.02
CA ILE A 182 -4.74 5.80 -21.25
C ILE A 182 -3.72 4.67 -21.38
N ASP A 183 -4.11 3.43 -21.10
CA ASP A 183 -3.19 2.28 -21.15
C ASP A 183 -2.58 2.07 -22.55
N LYS A 184 -3.29 2.47 -23.62
CA LYS A 184 -2.81 2.35 -25.00
C LYS A 184 -1.75 3.40 -25.33
N GLU A 185 -1.92 4.64 -24.85
CA GLU A 185 -0.95 5.72 -25.06
C GLU A 185 0.29 5.54 -24.17
N ILE A 186 0.09 5.13 -22.91
CA ILE A 186 1.17 4.83 -21.98
C ILE A 186 2.06 3.69 -22.51
N GLY A 187 1.44 2.63 -23.03
CA GLY A 187 2.16 1.46 -23.50
C GLY A 187 2.81 0.65 -22.38
N ASN A 188 3.91 -0.02 -22.70
CA ASN A 188 4.54 -1.00 -21.81
C ASN A 188 5.61 -0.35 -20.91
N ILE A 189 5.17 0.31 -19.84
CA ILE A 189 6.06 0.93 -18.83
C ILE A 189 5.75 0.42 -17.42
N PHE A 190 6.69 0.60 -16.49
CA PHE A 190 6.46 0.29 -15.08
C PHE A 190 5.77 1.46 -14.37
N LEU A 191 4.45 1.39 -14.17
CA LEU A 191 3.66 2.51 -13.62
C LEU A 191 4.07 2.95 -12.21
N TYR A 192 4.67 2.07 -11.40
CA TYR A 192 5.16 2.43 -10.08
C TYR A 192 6.47 3.23 -10.12
N ASN A 193 7.20 3.20 -11.24
CA ASN A 193 8.36 4.05 -11.50
C ASN A 193 8.59 4.14 -13.02
N ILE A 194 8.09 5.20 -13.65
CA ILE A 194 8.03 5.36 -15.11
C ILE A 194 9.40 5.43 -15.81
N TYR A 195 10.48 5.61 -15.06
CA TYR A 195 11.85 5.65 -15.56
C TYR A 195 12.61 4.34 -15.33
N ALA A 196 12.06 3.42 -14.52
CA ALA A 196 12.70 2.14 -14.25
C ALA A 196 12.44 1.15 -15.39
N PRO A 197 13.40 0.24 -15.67
CA PRO A 197 13.18 -0.82 -16.63
C PRO A 197 12.13 -1.81 -16.12
N LEU A 198 11.41 -2.42 -17.06
CA LEU A 198 10.56 -3.57 -16.75
C LEU A 198 11.40 -4.75 -16.27
N CYS A 199 10.85 -5.53 -15.33
CA CYS A 199 11.43 -6.81 -14.95
C CYS A 199 11.30 -7.81 -16.12
N PRO A 200 12.40 -8.34 -16.68
CA PRO A 200 12.32 -9.34 -17.73
C PRO A 200 11.67 -10.60 -17.18
N ASN A 201 10.60 -11.09 -17.83
CA ASN A 201 9.92 -12.31 -17.43
C ASN A 201 10.91 -13.50 -17.37
N GLY A 202 11.20 -14.00 -16.16
CA GLY A 202 11.74 -15.35 -15.95
C GLY A 202 13.24 -15.58 -16.18
N SER A 203 14.13 -14.60 -16.00
CA SER A 203 15.58 -14.90 -15.88
C SER A 203 16.29 -13.97 -14.89
N PRO A 204 17.20 -14.50 -14.04
CA PRO A 204 18.07 -13.66 -13.25
C PRO A 204 19.04 -12.98 -14.22
N SER A 205 18.71 -11.79 -14.73
CA SER A 205 19.59 -11.14 -15.69
C SER A 205 20.90 -10.79 -14.99
N SER A 206 22.00 -11.29 -15.55
CA SER A 206 23.38 -11.04 -15.13
C SER A 206 23.92 -9.70 -15.63
N THR A 207 23.06 -8.78 -16.07
CA THR A 207 23.50 -7.48 -16.57
C THR A 207 23.61 -6.50 -15.42
N SER A 208 24.86 -6.26 -15.01
CA SER A 208 25.28 -5.07 -14.28
C SER A 208 24.80 -3.83 -15.03
N VAL A 209 23.76 -3.18 -14.52
CA VAL A 209 23.48 -1.80 -14.92
C VAL A 209 24.56 -0.97 -14.26
N SER A 210 25.55 -0.57 -15.05
CA SER A 210 26.52 0.44 -14.65
C SER A 210 25.73 1.71 -14.37
N SER A 211 25.91 2.27 -13.18
CA SER A 211 25.52 3.64 -12.87
C SER A 211 26.20 4.56 -13.87
N VAL A 212 25.40 5.22 -14.71
CA VAL A 212 25.86 6.35 -15.51
C VAL A 212 25.16 7.59 -14.96
N ILE A 213 25.93 8.29 -14.13
CA ILE A 213 25.84 9.67 -13.61
C ILE A 213 24.64 9.98 -12.73
#